data_AF-A0A519QC19-F1
#
_entry.id   AF-A0A519QC19-F1
#
_cell.length_a   1.000
_cell.length_b   1.000
_cell.length_c   1.000
_cell.angle_alpha   90.00
_cell.angle_beta   90.00
_cell.angle_gamma   90.00
#
_symmetry.space_group_name_H-M   'P 1'
#
loop_
_entity.id
_entity.type
_entity.pdbx_description
1 polymer ?
#
loop_
_entity_poly.entity_id
_entity_poly.type
_entity_poly.pdbx_seq_one_letter_code
_entity_poly.pdbx_strand_id
1 'polypeptide(L)'
;MPFVDNAYALWDGRAEVSDGDRTVRLTASANARWVHVYRPQGEAFVCVEPVTHRPNALNAPPGEDSGVQTLPPGETLTLAMRIGAE
;
A
#
# COMPACT_ATOMS: atom_id res chain seq x y z
N MET A 1 19.84 7.04 -7.86
CA MET A 1 19.22 6.17 -6.83
C MET A 1 18.68 4.91 -7.50
N PRO A 2 18.54 3.77 -6.79
CA PRO A 2 18.12 2.51 -7.39
C PRO A 2 16.64 2.49 -7.81
N PHE A 3 16.32 1.55 -8.69
CA PHE A 3 14.96 1.12 -9.00
C PHE A 3 14.35 0.36 -7.81
N VAL A 4 13.07 0.61 -7.52
CA VAL A 4 12.30 -0.12 -6.50
C VAL A 4 10.94 -0.49 -7.09
N ASP A 5 10.53 -1.75 -6.92
CA ASP A 5 9.22 -2.25 -7.31
C ASP A 5 8.89 -3.49 -6.46
N ASN A 6 8.47 -3.24 -5.21
CA ASN A 6 8.26 -4.28 -4.21
C ASN A 6 6.96 -4.09 -3.45
N ALA A 7 6.38 -5.20 -3.00
CA ALA A 7 5.29 -5.22 -2.03
C ALA A 7 5.79 -5.66 -0.66
N TYR A 8 5.36 -4.98 0.39
CA TYR A 8 5.71 -5.27 1.78
C TYR A 8 4.46 -5.66 2.55
N ALA A 9 4.56 -6.71 3.36
CA ALA A 9 3.54 -7.15 4.31
C ALA A 9 3.86 -6.63 5.72
N LEU A 10 2.94 -6.84 6.67
CA LEU A 10 3.09 -6.42 8.08
C LEU A 10 3.37 -4.93 8.24
N TRP A 11 2.91 -4.14 7.27
CA TRP A 11 3.04 -2.69 7.30
C TRP A 11 2.11 -2.11 8.37
N ASP A 12 2.59 -1.11 9.11
CA ASP A 12 1.86 -0.49 10.22
C ASP A 12 0.88 0.60 9.76
N GLY A 13 0.71 0.76 8.45
CA GLY A 13 -0.19 1.74 7.85
C GLY A 13 0.39 3.14 7.76
N ARG A 14 1.71 3.34 7.99
CA ARG A 14 2.34 4.67 7.95
C ARG A 14 3.50 4.74 6.98
N ALA A 15 3.57 5.84 6.23
CA ALA A 15 4.71 6.12 5.37
C ALA A 15 5.07 7.61 5.42
N GLU A 16 6.35 7.89 5.22
CA GLU A 16 6.90 9.23 5.07
C GLU A 16 7.74 9.25 3.79
N VAL A 17 7.53 10.27 2.96
CA VAL A 17 8.35 10.55 1.79
C VAL A 17 8.97 11.93 1.99
N SER A 18 10.30 11.98 2.05
CA SER A 18 11.07 13.21 2.27
C SER A 18 11.97 13.51 1.06
N ASP A 19 11.96 14.76 0.61
CA ASP A 19 12.91 15.28 -0.39
C ASP A 19 13.33 16.71 -0.01
N GLY A 20 14.57 16.86 0.46
CA GLY A 20 15.07 18.13 1.00
C GLY A 20 14.29 18.57 2.24
N ASP A 21 13.65 19.74 2.16
CA ASP A 21 12.82 20.34 3.21
C ASP A 21 11.34 19.95 3.11
N ARG A 22 10.95 19.20 2.08
CA ARG A 22 9.56 18.78 1.84
C ARG A 22 9.30 17.42 2.44
N THR A 23 8.20 17.29 3.17
CA THR A 23 7.77 16.00 3.73
C THR A 23 6.31 15.71 3.43
N VAL A 24 6.03 14.54 2.87
CA VAL A 24 4.68 14.01 2.71
C VAL A 24 4.50 12.83 3.66
N ARG A 25 3.45 12.90 4.48
CA ARG A 25 3.07 11.83 5.43
C ARG A 25 1.78 11.17 4.96
N LEU A 26 1.77 9.84 4.94
CA LEU A 26 0.60 9.03 4.66
C LEU A 26 0.26 8.16 5.87
N THR A 27 -1.04 8.10 6.19
CA THR A 27 -1.59 7.08 7.09
C THR A 27 -2.73 6.36 6.40
N ALA A 28 -2.79 5.04 6.49
CA ALA A 28 -3.87 4.21 5.97
C ALA A 28 -4.66 3.53 7.10
N SER A 29 -5.90 3.14 6.80
CA SER A 29 -6.71 2.34 7.71
C SER A 29 -6.09 0.96 7.96
N ALA A 30 -6.37 0.35 9.12
CA ALA A 30 -5.73 -0.88 9.57
C ALA A 30 -5.93 -2.10 8.64
N ASN A 31 -6.90 -2.05 7.73
CA ASN A 31 -7.10 -3.08 6.71
C ASN A 31 -6.15 -2.95 5.50
N ALA A 32 -5.35 -1.87 5.38
CA ALA A 32 -4.23 -1.79 4.43
C ALA A 32 -3.03 -2.59 4.95
N ARG A 33 -3.15 -3.92 4.88
CA ARG A 33 -2.16 -4.85 5.46
C ARG A 33 -0.89 -5.02 4.61
N TRP A 34 -0.91 -4.51 3.38
CA TRP A 34 0.23 -4.48 2.47
C TRP A 34 0.43 -3.07 1.90
N VAL A 35 1.64 -2.80 1.43
CA VAL A 35 1.98 -1.56 0.70
C VAL A 35 2.90 -1.88 -0.46
N HIS A 36 2.61 -1.35 -1.65
CA HIS A 36 3.58 -1.37 -2.75
C HIS A 36 4.39 -0.08 -2.73
N VAL A 37 5.68 -0.21 -2.95
CA VAL A 37 6.60 0.93 -3.10
C VAL A 37 7.26 0.83 -4.46
N TYR A 38 7.07 1.88 -5.25
CA TYR A 38 7.60 1.96 -6.60
C TYR A 38 8.43 3.23 -6.78
N ARG A 39 9.61 3.08 -7.37
CA ARG A 39 10.51 4.17 -7.74
C ARG A 39 11.16 3.83 -9.08
N PRO A 40 10.71 4.44 -10.20
CA PRO A 40 11.36 4.24 -11.48
C PRO A 40 12.77 4.83 -11.50
N GLN A 41 13.61 4.29 -12.40
CA GLN A 41 14.90 4.89 -12.70
C GLN A 41 14.71 6.12 -13.60
N GLY A 42 15.38 7.23 -13.26
CA GLY A 42 15.37 8.46 -14.07
C GLY A 42 14.20 9.41 -13.85
N GLU A 43 13.20 8.99 -13.06
CA GLU A 43 11.99 9.78 -12.82
C GLU A 43 12.02 10.52 -11.47
N ALA A 44 11.29 11.63 -11.40
CA ALA A 44 11.20 12.52 -10.24
C ALA A 44 9.95 12.24 -9.37
N PHE A 45 9.54 10.98 -9.27
CA PHE A 45 8.42 10.58 -8.41
C PHE A 45 8.68 9.23 -7.72
N VAL A 46 7.88 8.99 -6.69
CA VAL A 46 7.75 7.70 -6.00
C VAL A 46 6.27 7.40 -5.78
N CYS A 47 5.92 6.12 -5.66
CA CYS A 47 4.59 5.68 -5.27
C CYS A 47 4.66 4.96 -3.92
N VAL A 48 3.67 5.24 -3.07
CA VAL A 48 3.35 4.46 -1.87
C VAL A 48 1.88 4.06 -1.99
N GLU A 49 1.63 2.77 -2.09
CA GLU A 49 0.32 2.24 -2.51
C GLU A 49 -0.24 1.30 -1.43
N PRO A 50 -0.99 1.83 -0.44
CA PRO A 50 -1.72 1.04 0.55
C PRO A 50 -2.74 0.11 -0.12
N VAL A 51 -2.70 -1.20 0.17
CA VAL A 51 -3.64 -2.17 -0.40
C VAL A 51 -4.11 -3.17 0.66
N THR A 52 -5.33 -3.70 0.49
CA THR A 52 -5.93 -4.65 1.45
C THR A 52 -5.44 -6.08 1.28
N HIS A 53 -4.79 -6.39 0.17
CA HIS A 53 -4.40 -7.73 -0.23
C HIS A 53 -3.02 -7.73 -0.88
N ARG A 54 -2.33 -8.88 -0.87
CA ARG A 54 -1.02 -9.03 -1.51
C ARG A 54 -1.12 -8.97 -3.06
N PRO A 55 0.01 -8.80 -3.78
CA PRO A 55 0.04 -9.04 -5.22
C PRO A 55 -0.45 -10.45 -5.56
N ASN A 56 -1.18 -10.59 -6.68
CA ASN A 56 -1.67 -11.88 -7.18
C ASN A 56 -2.59 -12.65 -6.20
N ALA A 57 -3.28 -11.95 -5.30
CA ALA A 57 -4.02 -12.57 -4.20
C ALA A 57 -5.18 -13.50 -4.61
N LEU A 58 -5.80 -13.26 -5.77
CA LEU A 58 -6.87 -14.12 -6.30
C LEU A 58 -6.36 -15.50 -6.76
N ASN A 59 -5.06 -15.62 -7.03
CA ASN A 59 -4.41 -16.88 -7.39
C ASN A 59 -3.67 -17.52 -6.21
N ALA A 60 -3.96 -17.07 -4.98
CA ALA A 60 -3.32 -17.62 -3.80
C ALA A 60 -3.70 -19.11 -3.60
N PRO A 61 -2.77 -19.95 -3.15
CA PRO A 61 -3.09 -21.32 -2.75
C PRO A 61 -4.19 -21.36 -1.68
N PRO A 62 -5.02 -22.42 -1.65
CA PRO A 62 -6.01 -22.60 -0.61
C PRO A 62 -5.38 -22.51 0.80
N GLY A 63 -5.95 -21.67 1.66
CA GLY A 63 -5.50 -21.49 3.05
C GLY A 63 -4.40 -20.44 3.25
N GLU A 64 -3.87 -19.85 2.19
CA GLU A 64 -2.94 -18.72 2.31
C GLU A 64 -3.70 -17.42 2.65
N ASP A 65 -3.19 -16.66 3.63
CA ASP A 65 -3.72 -15.32 3.92
C ASP A 65 -3.28 -14.32 2.85
N SER A 66 -4.13 -14.16 1.84
CA SER A 66 -3.90 -13.27 0.71
C SER A 66 -4.48 -11.87 0.89
N GLY A 67 -5.30 -11.67 1.92
CA GLY A 67 -6.04 -10.42 2.18
C GLY A 67 -7.28 -10.20 1.33
N VAL A 68 -7.63 -11.14 0.42
CA VAL A 68 -8.89 -11.07 -0.34
C VAL A 68 -10.06 -11.24 0.62
N GLN A 69 -11.05 -10.36 0.48
CA GLN A 69 -12.31 -10.44 1.20
C GLN A 69 -13.45 -10.67 0.22
N THR A 70 -14.25 -11.70 0.48
CA THR A 70 -15.49 -11.96 -0.26
C THR A 70 -16.62 -11.21 0.41
N LEU A 71 -17.31 -10.35 -0.34
CA LEU A 71 -18.47 -9.61 0.15
C LEU A 71 -19.77 -10.28 -0.34
N PRO A 72 -20.67 -10.70 0.56
CA PRO A 72 -22.04 -11.04 0.23
C PRO A 72 -22.81 -9.89 -0.44
N PRO A 73 -23.93 -10.18 -1.12
CA PRO A 73 -24.80 -9.14 -1.66
C PRO A 73 -25.25 -8.15 -0.57
N GLY A 74 -25.01 -6.86 -0.80
CA GLY A 74 -25.37 -5.78 0.12
C GLY A 74 -24.25 -5.35 1.09
N GLU A 75 -23.15 -6.09 1.17
CA GLU A 75 -22.02 -5.75 2.03
C GLU A 75 -21.07 -4.73 1.40
N THR A 76 -20.31 -4.02 2.25
CA THR A 76 -19.35 -2.99 1.84
C THR A 76 -18.01 -3.18 2.54
N LEU A 77 -16.91 -2.99 1.80
CA LEU A 77 -15.56 -2.84 2.35
C LEU A 77 -15.07 -1.41 2.13
N THR A 78 -14.53 -0.79 3.17
CA THR A 78 -13.94 0.55 3.10
C THR A 78 -12.45 0.50 3.35
N LEU A 79 -11.67 1.14 2.48
CA LEU A 79 -10.26 1.47 2.70
C LEU A 79 -10.14 2.99 2.73
N ALA A 80 -9.40 3.52 3.70
CA ALA A 80 -9.21 4.96 3.85
C ALA A 80 -7.72 5.30 3.97
N MET A 81 -7.36 6.48 3.51
CA MET A 81 -6.03 7.05 3.73
C MET A 81 -6.12 8.55 3.98
N ARG A 82 -5.12 9.10 4.65
CA ARG A 82 -4.89 10.53 4.80
C ARG A 82 -3.49 10.85 4.30
N ILE A 83 -3.38 11.90 3.50
CA ILE A 83 -2.12 12.44 3.00
C ILE A 83 -2.01 13.87 3.51
N GLY A 84 -0.87 14.20 4.14
CA GLY A 84 -0.51 15.55 4.55
C GLY A 84 0.84 15.93 3.97
N ALA A 85 1.01 17.21 3.63
CA ALA A 85 2.28 17.78 3.23
C ALA A 85 2.64 18.92 4.18
N GLU A 86 3.89 18.95 4.60
CA GLU A 86 4.53 20.03 5.37
C GLU A 86 5.64 20.66 4.53
#